data_AF-A0A7J7JVJ2-F1
#
_entry.id   AF-A0A7J7JVJ2-F1
#
_cell.length_a   1.000
_cell.length_b   1.000
_cell.length_c   1.000
_cell.angle_alpha   90.00
_cell.angle_beta   90.00
_cell.angle_gamma   90.00
#
_symmetry.space_group_name_H-M   'P 1'
#
loop_
_entity.id
_entity.type
_entity.pdbx_description
1 polymer ?
#
loop_
_entity_poly.entity_id
_entity_poly.type
_entity_poly.pdbx_seq_one_letter_code
_entity_poly.pdbx_strand_id
1 'polypeptide(L)'
;MLQAKFFNEYSPNQSSLYSKVLGNSSIIKRFAIAKKLKVHQGCVNTIVWNPSGEYILSGSDDLKLVITNPFNRRVAARIPSGHRRNIFQAKFLPENGNRKIVSCSLDGSVAFTQVEFPSLYGKCLFNCHKKTAYQVSNFVNAQSKREHCECI
;
A
#
# COMPACT_ATOMS: atom_id res chain seq x y z
N MET A 1 -10.92 7.33 -7.06
CA MET A 1 -11.38 6.78 -5.78
C MET A 1 -10.90 7.72 -4.68
N LEU A 2 -11.81 8.35 -3.93
CA LEU A 2 -11.46 9.10 -2.72
C LEU A 2 -11.16 8.07 -1.63
N GLN A 3 -9.91 8.03 -1.14
CA GLN A 3 -9.66 7.59 0.23
C GLN A 3 -9.41 8.85 1.04
N ALA A 4 -10.39 9.22 1.86
CA ALA A 4 -10.17 10.20 2.91
C ALA A 4 -9.35 9.53 4.03
N LYS A 5 -8.33 10.23 4.53
CA LYS A 5 -7.68 9.88 5.80
C LYS A 5 -8.74 9.97 6.90
N PHE A 6 -9.17 8.84 7.41
CA PHE A 6 -9.68 8.73 8.76
C PHE A 6 -8.83 7.66 9.43
N PHE A 7 -7.77 8.11 10.09
CA PHE A 7 -6.75 7.28 10.72
C PHE A 7 -7.32 6.48 11.89
N ASN A 8 -7.02 5.19 11.91
CA ASN A 8 -6.88 4.32 13.08
C ASN A 8 -5.52 3.63 12.84
N GLU A 9 -4.52 3.58 13.71
CA GLU A 9 -4.39 3.73 15.17
C GLU A 9 -3.04 4.44 15.47
N TYR A 10 -2.83 4.93 16.71
CA TYR A 10 -1.59 5.54 17.26
C TYR A 10 -1.35 7.05 17.09
N SER A 11 -2.34 7.90 17.40
CA SER A 11 -2.01 9.26 17.90
C SER A 11 -3.09 9.82 18.85
N PRO A 12 -2.78 10.09 20.13
CA PRO A 12 -3.77 10.48 21.14
C PRO A 12 -4.43 11.85 20.92
N ASN A 13 -3.92 12.69 19.99
CA ASN A 13 -4.45 14.04 19.73
C ASN A 13 -5.37 14.14 18.49
N GLN A 14 -5.69 13.03 17.80
CA GLN A 14 -6.49 13.04 16.56
C GLN A 14 -8.00 12.75 16.74
N SER A 15 -8.43 12.45 17.96
CA SER A 15 -9.80 12.01 18.29
C SER A 15 -10.90 13.06 18.05
N SER A 16 -10.57 14.36 18.10
CA SER A 16 -11.55 15.45 17.98
C SER A 16 -12.06 15.65 16.55
N LEU A 17 -11.20 15.54 15.54
CA LEU A 17 -11.62 15.73 14.14
C LEU A 17 -12.34 14.50 13.60
N TYR A 18 -11.87 13.30 13.95
CA TYR A 18 -12.51 12.05 13.55
C TYR A 18 -13.97 11.97 14.02
N SER A 19 -14.20 12.23 15.31
CA SER A 19 -15.55 12.25 15.88
C SER A 19 -16.45 13.36 15.33
N LYS A 20 -15.89 14.53 14.96
CA LYS A 20 -16.64 15.64 14.36
C LYS A 20 -17.05 15.42 12.91
N VAL A 21 -16.29 14.61 12.17
CA VAL A 21 -16.54 14.35 10.74
C VAL A 21 -17.36 13.08 10.52
N LEU A 22 -17.21 12.07 11.38
CA LEU A 22 -18.05 10.89 11.36
C LEU A 22 -19.53 11.26 11.50
N GLY A 23 -20.36 10.78 10.57
CA GLY A 23 -21.81 11.03 10.59
C GLY A 23 -22.23 12.46 10.26
N ASN A 24 -21.29 13.40 10.05
CA ASN A 24 -21.62 14.77 9.70
C ASN A 24 -21.93 14.88 8.20
N SER A 25 -23.22 14.75 7.86
CA SER A 25 -23.72 14.80 6.48
C SER A 25 -23.28 16.05 5.72
N SER A 26 -23.20 17.20 6.39
CA SER A 26 -22.78 18.47 5.77
C SER A 26 -21.32 18.45 5.30
N ILE A 27 -20.45 17.75 6.03
CA ILE A 27 -19.04 17.58 5.65
C ILE A 27 -18.91 16.54 4.55
N ILE A 28 -19.63 15.41 4.65
CA ILE A 28 -19.61 14.35 3.64
C ILE A 28 -20.10 14.88 2.27
N LYS A 29 -21.14 15.70 2.26
CA LYS A 29 -21.69 16.34 1.04
C LYS A 29 -20.69 17.28 0.35
N ARG A 30 -19.66 17.75 1.04
CA ARG A 30 -18.61 18.61 0.47
C ARG A 30 -17.45 17.81 -0.11
N PHE A 31 -17.43 16.48 0.06
CA PHE A 31 -16.40 15.67 -0.58
C PHE A 31 -16.61 15.62 -2.08
N ALA A 32 -15.61 16.12 -2.79
CA ALA A 32 -15.51 16.04 -4.23
C ALA A 32 -14.16 15.44 -4.61
N ILE A 33 -14.04 14.98 -5.86
CA ILE A 33 -12.78 14.50 -6.38
C ILE A 33 -11.79 15.65 -6.38
N ALA A 34 -10.79 15.59 -5.50
CA ALA A 34 -9.71 16.57 -5.49
C ALA A 34 -8.91 16.49 -6.79
N LYS A 35 -8.43 15.29 -7.16
CA LYS A 35 -7.64 15.02 -8.37
C LYS A 35 -7.76 13.57 -8.87
N LYS A 36 -7.36 13.34 -10.13
CA LYS A 36 -7.20 12.02 -10.75
C LYS A 36 -5.71 11.78 -11.07
N LEU A 37 -5.12 10.73 -10.52
CA LEU A 37 -3.71 10.36 -10.76
C LEU A 37 -3.66 9.22 -11.79
N LYS A 38 -3.21 9.51 -13.01
CA LYS A 38 -3.09 8.52 -14.10
C LYS A 38 -1.73 7.82 -14.05
N VAL A 39 -1.54 6.96 -13.06
CA VAL A 39 -0.23 6.33 -12.79
C VAL A 39 -0.14 4.86 -13.19
N HIS A 40 -1.28 4.21 -13.39
CA HIS A 40 -1.40 2.80 -13.81
C HIS A 40 -2.11 2.67 -15.15
N GLN A 41 -1.86 1.55 -15.83
CA GLN A 41 -2.52 1.16 -17.10
C GLN A 41 -3.63 0.12 -16.91
N GLY A 42 -3.85 -0.37 -15.69
CA GLY A 42 -4.89 -1.34 -15.34
C GLY A 42 -5.71 -0.91 -14.12
N CYS A 43 -6.63 -1.78 -13.69
CA CYS A 43 -7.41 -1.56 -12.47
C CYS A 43 -6.49 -1.48 -11.26
N VAL A 44 -6.72 -0.46 -10.42
CA VAL A 44 -6.01 -0.29 -9.15
C VAL A 44 -6.80 -1.03 -8.07
N ASN A 45 -6.22 -2.11 -7.54
CA ASN A 45 -6.89 -2.98 -6.57
C ASN A 45 -6.51 -2.67 -5.13
N THR A 46 -5.39 -1.96 -4.93
CA THR A 46 -4.89 -1.62 -3.59
C THR A 46 -4.36 -0.19 -3.56
N ILE A 47 -4.68 0.52 -2.49
CA ILE A 47 -4.24 1.88 -2.18
C ILE A 47 -4.02 1.94 -0.68
N VAL A 48 -2.81 2.30 -0.26
CA VAL A 48 -2.44 2.42 1.16
C VAL A 48 -1.56 3.65 1.38
N TRP A 49 -1.86 4.40 2.43
CA TRP A 49 -0.98 5.46 2.89
C TRP A 49 0.24 4.88 3.57
N ASN A 50 1.37 5.53 3.39
CA ASN A 50 2.54 5.26 4.19
C ASN A 50 2.35 5.78 5.64
N PRO A 51 3.17 5.36 6.62
CA PRO A 51 3.01 5.77 8.02
C PRO A 51 3.00 7.28 8.26
N SER A 52 3.84 8.07 7.56
CA SER A 52 3.81 9.54 7.66
C SER A 52 2.58 10.17 6.94
N GLY A 53 1.94 9.40 6.06
CA GLY A 53 0.84 9.83 5.22
C GLY A 53 1.21 10.90 4.18
N GLU A 54 2.48 10.95 3.79
CA GLU A 54 3.00 11.78 2.70
C GLU A 54 2.83 11.09 1.34
N TYR A 55 2.93 9.76 1.31
CA TYR A 55 2.91 8.94 0.11
C TYR A 55 1.74 7.96 0.12
N ILE A 56 1.25 7.67 -1.08
CA ILE A 56 0.34 6.57 -1.36
C ILE A 56 1.11 5.50 -2.13
N LEU A 57 0.98 4.25 -1.70
CA LEU A 57 1.32 3.07 -2.48
C LEU A 57 0.05 2.54 -3.14
N SER A 58 0.13 2.31 -4.45
CA SER A 58 -0.91 1.64 -5.23
C SER A 58 -0.37 0.43 -5.97
N GLY A 59 -1.22 -0.58 -6.16
CA GLY A 59 -0.92 -1.80 -6.92
C GLY A 59 -2.06 -2.13 -7.87
N SER A 60 -1.73 -2.69 -9.04
CA SER A 60 -2.69 -2.80 -10.15
C SER A 60 -2.52 -4.05 -11.01
N ASP A 61 -3.48 -4.27 -11.89
CA ASP A 61 -3.47 -5.31 -12.93
C ASP A 61 -2.31 -5.17 -13.92
N ASP A 62 -1.74 -3.97 -14.05
CA ASP A 62 -0.52 -3.71 -14.85
C ASP A 62 0.78 -4.26 -14.22
N LEU A 63 0.66 -5.08 -13.17
CA LEU A 63 1.75 -5.79 -12.48
C LEU A 63 2.75 -4.86 -11.80
N LYS A 64 2.40 -3.58 -11.64
CA LYS A 64 3.28 -2.58 -11.04
C LYS A 64 2.75 -2.13 -9.68
N LEU A 65 3.69 -1.82 -8.81
CA LEU A 65 3.47 -0.99 -7.64
C LEU A 65 3.91 0.44 -7.98
N VAL A 66 3.17 1.44 -7.51
CA VAL A 66 3.51 2.85 -7.70
C VAL A 66 3.43 3.59 -6.38
N ILE A 67 4.47 4.35 -6.07
CA ILE A 67 4.51 5.26 -4.93
C ILE A 67 4.34 6.68 -5.45
N THR A 68 3.33 7.39 -4.96
CA THR A 68 2.99 8.76 -5.40
C THR A 68 2.80 9.67 -4.21
N ASN A 69 3.31 10.90 -4.29
CA ASN A 69 2.89 11.97 -3.40
C ASN A 69 1.63 12.63 -3.99
N PRO A 70 0.44 12.47 -3.38
CA PRO A 70 -0.81 12.94 -3.95
C PRO A 70 -0.98 14.47 -3.88
N PHE A 71 -0.26 15.13 -2.96
CA PHE A 71 -0.36 16.58 -2.74
C PHE A 71 0.36 17.36 -3.84
N ASN A 72 1.58 16.94 -4.20
CA ASN A 72 2.35 17.55 -5.28
C ASN A 72 2.20 16.83 -6.63
N ARG A 73 1.49 15.70 -6.66
CA ARG A 73 1.18 14.89 -7.87
C ARG A 73 2.40 14.22 -8.50
N ARG A 74 3.50 14.08 -7.77
CA ARG A 74 4.73 13.46 -8.28
C ARG A 74 4.75 11.97 -7.97
N VAL A 75 5.10 11.18 -8.98
CA VAL A 75 5.43 9.77 -8.81
C VAL A 75 6.84 9.68 -8.23
N ALA A 76 6.97 9.06 -7.06
CA ALA A 76 8.25 8.82 -6.40
C ALA A 76 8.92 7.56 -6.94
N ALA A 77 8.15 6.49 -7.19
CA ALA A 77 8.67 5.25 -7.74
C ALA A 77 7.64 4.51 -8.58
N ARG A 78 8.10 3.84 -9.65
CA ARG A 78 7.35 2.82 -10.39
C ARG A 78 8.12 1.52 -10.31
N ILE A 79 7.50 0.50 -9.75
CA ILE A 79 8.18 -0.73 -9.35
C ILE A 79 7.51 -1.90 -10.09
N PRO A 80 8.21 -2.55 -11.04
CA PRO A 80 7.78 -3.84 -11.55
C PRO A 80 7.86 -4.86 -10.41
N SER A 81 6.69 -5.38 -10.00
CA SER A 81 6.60 -6.23 -8.81
C SER A 81 7.18 -7.63 -9.01
N GLY A 82 7.35 -8.06 -10.26
CA GLY A 82 7.69 -9.44 -10.63
C GLY A 82 6.49 -10.39 -10.65
N HIS A 83 5.34 -9.99 -10.09
CA HIS A 83 4.11 -10.77 -10.21
C HIS A 83 3.74 -10.99 -11.68
N ARG A 84 3.23 -12.18 -11.99
CA ARG A 84 2.81 -12.56 -13.34
C ARG A 84 1.33 -12.30 -13.59
N ARG A 85 0.57 -12.00 -12.53
CA ARG A 85 -0.86 -11.67 -12.58
C ARG A 85 -1.22 -10.54 -11.61
N ASN A 86 -2.47 -10.11 -11.63
CA ASN A 86 -2.99 -8.95 -10.93
C ASN A 86 -2.53 -8.88 -9.48
N ILE A 87 -2.09 -7.69 -9.06
CA ILE A 87 -1.78 -7.42 -7.65
C ILE A 87 -3.09 -7.17 -6.93
N PHE A 88 -3.38 -7.93 -5.88
CA PHE A 88 -4.59 -7.74 -5.07
C PHE A 88 -4.35 -6.83 -3.88
N GLN A 89 -3.20 -6.98 -3.22
CA GLN A 89 -2.87 -6.14 -2.08
C GLN A 89 -1.39 -5.82 -2.03
N ALA A 90 -1.08 -4.62 -1.54
CA ALA A 90 0.27 -4.19 -1.20
C ALA A 90 0.25 -3.37 0.09
N LYS A 91 1.29 -3.49 0.91
CA LYS A 91 1.42 -2.78 2.19
C LYS A 91 2.85 -2.32 2.42
N PHE A 92 3.01 -1.11 2.95
CA PHE A 92 4.26 -0.70 3.57
C PHE A 92 4.52 -1.51 4.83
N LEU A 93 5.78 -1.91 5.07
CA LEU A 93 6.20 -2.42 6.36
C LEU A 93 6.44 -1.23 7.33
N PRO A 94 5.77 -1.19 8.49
CA PRO A 94 5.68 0.01 9.34
C PRO A 94 7.03 0.49 9.89
N GLU A 95 7.93 -0.42 10.25
CA GLU A 95 9.23 -0.10 10.88
C GLU A 95 10.25 0.54 9.94
N ASN A 96 9.94 0.65 8.64
CA ASN A 96 10.95 0.94 7.63
C ASN A 96 10.69 2.22 6.82
N GLY A 97 9.87 3.15 7.32
CA GLY A 97 9.78 4.50 6.75
C GLY A 97 9.53 4.53 5.24
N ASN A 98 8.65 3.63 4.75
CA ASN A 98 8.26 3.46 3.33
C ASN A 98 9.26 2.70 2.45
N ARG A 99 10.39 2.23 3.00
CA ARG A 99 11.46 1.59 2.23
C ARG A 99 11.14 0.16 1.81
N LYS A 100 10.29 -0.54 2.56
CA LYS A 100 9.97 -1.95 2.33
C LYS A 100 8.48 -2.14 2.13
N ILE A 101 8.14 -2.94 1.13
CA ILE A 101 6.78 -3.24 0.72
C ILE A 101 6.62 -4.74 0.60
N VAL A 102 5.45 -5.24 0.99
CA VAL A 102 4.98 -6.59 0.65
C VAL A 102 3.76 -6.48 -0.25
N SER A 103 3.66 -7.35 -1.25
CA SER A 103 2.49 -7.45 -2.13
C SER A 103 2.13 -8.90 -2.43
N CYS A 104 0.87 -9.15 -2.78
CA CYS A 104 0.38 -10.47 -3.17
C CYS A 104 -0.47 -10.42 -4.44
N SER A 105 -0.51 -11.54 -5.16
CA SER A 105 -1.05 -11.62 -6.51
C SER A 105 -1.99 -12.81 -6.75
N LEU A 106 -2.79 -12.67 -7.81
CA LEU A 106 -3.56 -13.74 -8.44
C LEU A 106 -2.73 -14.97 -8.81
N ASP A 107 -1.43 -14.83 -9.04
CA ASP A 107 -0.54 -15.96 -9.33
C ASP A 107 -0.17 -16.81 -8.09
N GLY A 108 -0.66 -16.44 -6.91
CA GLY A 108 -0.38 -17.13 -5.65
C GLY A 108 0.97 -16.76 -5.01
N SER A 109 1.73 -15.85 -5.63
CA SER A 109 2.99 -15.37 -5.09
C SER A 109 2.82 -14.17 -4.16
N VAL A 110 3.75 -14.06 -3.22
CA VAL A 110 4.00 -12.87 -2.40
C VAL A 110 5.32 -12.28 -2.85
N ALA A 111 5.40 -10.96 -3.02
CA ALA A 111 6.64 -10.26 -3.35
C ALA A 111 7.09 -9.39 -2.18
N PHE A 112 8.39 -9.41 -1.91
CA PHE A 112 9.05 -8.43 -1.06
C PHE A 112 9.81 -7.43 -1.92
N THR A 113 9.61 -6.14 -1.67
CA THR A 113 10.22 -5.08 -2.46
C THR A 113 10.92 -4.08 -1.55
N GLN A 114 12.20 -3.83 -1.83
CA GLN A 114 12.92 -2.72 -1.24
C GLN A 114 12.96 -1.57 -2.24
N VAL A 115 12.32 -0.45 -1.90
CA VAL A 115 12.10 0.69 -2.81
C VAL A 115 13.41 1.32 -3.27
N GLU A 116 14.43 1.36 -2.40
CA GLU A 116 15.73 1.99 -2.63
C GLU A 116 16.65 1.21 -3.57
N PHE A 117 16.30 -0.05 -3.89
CA PHE A 117 17.13 -0.91 -4.75
C PHE A 117 16.39 -1.33 -6.03
N PRO A 118 16.29 -0.44 -7.04
CA PRO A 118 15.67 -0.75 -8.33
C PRO A 118 16.24 -1.98 -9.03
N SER A 119 17.52 -2.29 -8.82
CA SER A 119 18.20 -3.48 -9.34
C SER A 119 17.65 -4.80 -8.78
N LEU A 120 16.87 -4.76 -7.69
CA LEU A 120 16.25 -5.90 -7.04
C LEU A 120 14.75 -6.03 -7.32
N TYR A 121 14.16 -5.09 -8.06
CA TYR A 121 12.73 -5.14 -8.37
C TYR A 121 12.35 -6.45 -9.08
N GLY A 122 11.28 -7.08 -8.60
CA GLY A 122 10.78 -8.35 -9.11
C GLY A 122 11.64 -9.59 -8.81
N LYS A 123 12.73 -9.47 -8.06
CA LYS A 123 13.61 -10.61 -7.76
C LYS A 123 13.21 -11.41 -6.52
N CYS A 124 12.55 -10.79 -5.55
CA CYS A 124 12.15 -11.43 -4.30
C CYS A 124 10.69 -11.87 -4.34
N LEU A 125 10.41 -12.95 -5.08
CA LEU A 125 9.10 -13.58 -5.17
C LEU A 125 9.07 -14.89 -4.38
N PHE A 126 8.01 -15.08 -3.61
CA PHE A 126 7.76 -16.27 -2.80
C PHE A 126 6.49 -16.95 -3.32
N ASN A 127 6.62 -18.13 -3.94
CA ASN A 127 5.48 -18.91 -4.44
C ASN A 127 4.87 -19.73 -3.29
N CYS A 128 4.24 -19.03 -2.34
CA CYS A 128 3.76 -19.65 -1.09
C CYS A 128 2.41 -20.36 -1.26
N HIS A 129 1.57 -19.91 -2.19
CA HIS A 129 0.24 -20.46 -2.37
C HIS A 129 0.09 -21.11 -3.76
N LYS A 130 -0.57 -22.27 -3.80
CA LYS A 130 -0.94 -22.95 -5.07
C LYS A 130 -2.02 -22.21 -5.86
N LYS A 131 -2.74 -21.31 -5.19
CA LYS A 131 -3.86 -20.51 -5.71
C LYS A 131 -3.67 -19.06 -5.29
N THR A 132 -4.56 -18.20 -5.74
CA THR A 132 -4.60 -16.77 -5.45
C THR A 132 -4.27 -16.40 -4.01
N ALA A 133 -3.38 -15.41 -3.84
CA ALA A 133 -3.16 -14.73 -2.58
C ALA A 133 -3.88 -13.37 -2.62
N TYR A 134 -4.96 -13.22 -1.85
CA TYR A 134 -5.80 -12.01 -1.87
C TYR A 134 -5.34 -10.93 -0.89
N GLN A 135 -4.66 -11.32 0.19
CA GLN A 135 -4.38 -10.44 1.31
C GLN A 135 -3.06 -10.82 1.98
N VAL A 136 -2.36 -9.81 2.51
CA VAL A 136 -1.19 -9.93 3.38
C VAL A 136 -1.42 -9.09 4.63
N SER A 137 -0.96 -9.58 5.79
CA SER A 137 -1.02 -8.87 7.06
C SER A 137 0.38 -8.69 7.63
N ASN A 138 0.67 -7.48 8.10
CA ASN A 138 1.91 -7.21 8.81
C ASN A 138 1.62 -7.43 10.30
N PHE A 139 2.36 -8.34 10.93
CA PHE A 139 2.37 -8.46 12.38
C PHE A 139 3.67 -7.83 12.90
N VAL A 140 3.54 -6.84 13.77
CA VAL A 140 4.70 -6.30 14.49
C VAL A 140 4.96 -7.25 15.66
N ASN A 141 5.85 -8.22 15.48
CA ASN A 141 6.28 -9.07 16.59
C ASN A 141 7.34 -8.32 17.41
N ALA A 142 7.02 -7.97 18.66
CA ALA A 142 7.89 -7.22 19.55
C ALA A 142 9.21 -7.94 19.92
N GLN A 143 9.44 -9.17 19.45
CA GLN A 143 10.63 -9.97 19.79
C GLN A 143 11.49 -10.47 18.61
N SER A 144 11.18 -10.17 17.35
CA SER A 144 11.99 -10.68 16.23
C SER A 144 12.99 -9.65 15.70
N LYS A 145 14.27 -9.77 16.12
CA LYS A 145 15.42 -9.15 15.42
C LYS A 145 15.82 -9.90 14.13
N ARG A 146 14.96 -10.77 13.58
CA ARG A 146 15.23 -11.49 12.34
C ARG A 146 14.12 -11.23 11.35
N GLU A 147 14.43 -10.38 10.37
CA GLU A 147 13.57 -10.10 9.23
C GLU A 147 13.51 -11.34 8.33
N HIS A 148 12.58 -12.24 8.59
CA HIS A 148 12.14 -13.26 7.63
C HIS A 148 10.65 -13.04 7.37
N CYS A 149 10.29 -12.90 6.10
CA CYS A 149 8.89 -12.99 5.69
C CYS A 149 8.49 -14.46 5.78
N GLU A 150 7.84 -14.86 6.87
CA GLU A 150 7.24 -16.18 6.96
C GLU A 150 5.89 -16.16 6.23
N CYS A 151 5.79 -16.98 5.19
CA CYS A 151 4.49 -17.36 4.64
C CYS A 151 3.92 -18.44 5.56
N ILE A 152 2.85 -18.12 6.29
CA ILE A 152 2.02 -19.10 6.99
C ILE A 152 1.07 -19.75 5.98
#